data_AF-A0AB35UE57-F1
#
_entry.id   AF-A0AB35UE57-F1
#
_cell.length_a   1.000
_cell.length_b   1.000
_cell.length_c   1.000
_cell.angle_alpha   90.00
_cell.angle_beta   90.00
_cell.angle_gamma   90.00
#
_symmetry.space_group_name_H-M   'P 1'
#
loop_
_entity.id
_entity.type
_entity.pdbx_description
1 polymer ?
#
loop_
_entity_poly.entity_id
_entity_poly.type
_entity_poly.pdbx_seq_one_letter_code
_entity_poly.pdbx_strand_id
1 'polypeptide(L)'
;MGEQGVPVGVIAEAVAATREVLRLEGSAEAALLGRVCAAAILVCEAFVGGAIVARVAGDGAAESWDAVPAPVAQGVTMLAAHLFDHRESDAVPPAAVAALWRPYRRLRLSPDVAA
;
A
#
# COMPACT_ATOMS: atom_id res chain seq x y z
N MET A 1 -8.89 -15.78 13.41
CA MET A 1 -9.30 -14.47 12.87
C MET A 1 -8.53 -13.38 13.63
N GLY A 2 -7.20 -13.45 13.65
CA GLY A 2 -6.36 -12.53 14.44
C GLY A 2 -6.09 -11.28 13.62
N GLU A 3 -6.44 -10.11 14.14
CA GLU A 3 -5.95 -8.78 13.76
C GLU A 3 -5.43 -8.61 12.31
N GLN A 4 -6.27 -8.94 11.32
CA GLN A 4 -5.86 -9.06 9.90
C GLN A 4 -5.70 -7.71 9.18
N GLY A 5 -5.95 -6.60 9.87
CA GLY A 5 -5.90 -5.25 9.30
C GLY A 5 -4.49 -4.68 9.27
N VAL A 6 -4.26 -3.75 8.34
CA VAL A 6 -3.06 -2.90 8.37
C VAL A 6 -3.00 -2.17 9.74
N PRO A 7 -1.86 -2.12 10.44
CA PRO A 7 -1.75 -1.43 11.72
C PRO A 7 -2.15 0.04 11.61
N VAL A 8 -2.91 0.55 12.58
CA VAL A 8 -3.44 1.94 12.55
C VAL A 8 -2.33 2.99 12.50
N GLY A 9 -1.18 2.74 13.15
CA GLY A 9 -0.02 3.62 13.09
C GLY A 9 0.55 3.72 11.68
N VAL A 10 0.69 2.59 10.99
CA VAL A 10 1.13 2.56 9.58
C VAL A 10 0.14 3.28 8.67
N ILE A 11 -1.17 3.09 8.89
CA ILE A 11 -2.19 3.82 8.12
C ILE A 11 -2.02 5.34 8.33
N ALA A 12 -1.78 5.79 9.57
CA ALA A 12 -1.60 7.20 9.87
C ALA A 12 -0.34 7.79 9.19
N GLU A 13 0.76 7.05 9.17
CA GLU A 13 2.01 7.44 8.49
C GLU A 13 1.83 7.49 6.96
N ALA A 14 1.15 6.51 6.37
CA ALA A 14 0.80 6.51 4.95
C ALA A 14 -0.17 7.66 4.58
N VAL A 15 -1.11 7.99 5.47
CA VAL A 15 -1.98 9.16 5.32
C VAL A 15 -1.16 10.45 5.32
N ALA A 16 -0.18 10.59 6.22
CA ALA A 16 0.69 11.77 6.25
C ALA A 16 1.46 11.95 4.92
N ALA A 17 2.07 10.87 4.41
CA ALA A 17 2.76 10.89 3.12
C ALA A 17 1.83 11.23 1.94
N THR A 18 0.61 10.68 1.94
CA THR A 18 -0.38 10.92 0.88
C THR A 18 -0.88 12.37 0.89
N ARG A 19 -1.08 12.95 2.08
CA ARG A 19 -1.47 14.36 2.23
C ARG A 19 -0.39 15.30 1.71
N GLU A 20 0.88 14.98 1.93
CA GLU A 20 1.99 15.76 1.40
C GLU A 20 1.95 15.81 -0.13
N VAL A 21 1.74 14.65 -0.78
CA VAL A 21 1.61 14.56 -2.25
C VAL A 21 0.40 15.36 -2.76
N LEU A 22 -0.75 15.22 -2.11
CA LEU A 22 -1.99 15.90 -2.49
C LEU A 22 -2.03 17.38 -2.07
N ARG A 23 -1.02 17.85 -1.32
CA ARG A 23 -0.97 19.20 -0.72
C ARG A 23 -2.22 19.54 0.10
N LEU A 24 -2.73 18.58 0.87
CA LEU A 24 -3.92 18.74 1.69
C LEU A 24 -3.59 19.31 3.07
N GLU A 25 -4.33 20.34 3.47
CA GLU A 25 -4.28 20.94 4.81
C GLU A 25 -5.54 20.56 5.64
N GLY A 26 -5.47 20.62 6.97
CA GLY A 26 -6.61 20.35 7.86
C GLY A 26 -7.02 18.87 7.99
N SER A 27 -8.20 18.56 8.55
CA SER A 27 -8.62 17.16 8.84
C SER A 27 -9.93 16.74 8.18
N ALA A 28 -10.53 17.63 7.37
CA ALA A 28 -11.61 17.24 6.48
C ALA A 28 -11.13 16.06 5.62
N GLU A 29 -11.92 14.99 5.54
CA GLU A 29 -11.58 13.76 4.79
C GLU A 29 -10.51 12.84 5.40
N ALA A 30 -10.06 13.06 6.64
CA ALA A 30 -9.10 12.14 7.29
C ALA A 30 -9.57 10.67 7.31
N ALA A 31 -10.87 10.45 7.53
CA ALA A 31 -11.46 9.11 7.51
C ALA A 31 -11.46 8.48 6.10
N LEU A 32 -11.64 9.28 5.05
CA LEU A 32 -11.56 8.80 3.67
C LEU A 32 -10.12 8.47 3.30
N LEU A 33 -9.17 9.36 3.62
CA LEU A 33 -7.74 9.13 3.44
C LEU A 33 -7.26 7.85 4.13
N GLY A 34 -7.69 7.61 5.37
CA GLY A 34 -7.39 6.37 6.09
C GLY A 34 -7.87 5.13 5.34
N ARG A 35 -9.09 5.16 4.79
CA ARG A 35 -9.63 4.03 4.01
C ARG A 35 -8.86 3.79 2.71
N VAL A 36 -8.56 4.84 1.94
CA VAL A 36 -7.84 4.67 0.65
C VAL A 36 -6.37 4.28 0.87
N CYS A 37 -5.72 4.75 1.94
CA CYS A 37 -4.36 4.32 2.28
C CYS A 37 -4.34 2.84 2.69
N ALA A 38 -5.29 2.41 3.53
CA ALA A 38 -5.42 1.00 3.89
C ALA A 38 -5.68 0.13 2.65
N ALA A 39 -6.55 0.56 1.74
CA ALA A 39 -6.80 -0.13 0.48
C ALA A 39 -5.55 -0.21 -0.40
N ALA A 40 -4.80 0.89 -0.55
CA ALA A 40 -3.58 0.93 -1.33
C ALA A 40 -2.49 -0.01 -0.78
N ILE A 41 -2.35 -0.09 0.54
CA ILE A 41 -1.44 -1.04 1.20
C ILE A 41 -1.86 -2.48 0.90
N LEU A 42 -3.15 -2.82 1.06
CA LEU A 42 -3.65 -4.17 0.77
C LEU A 42 -3.48 -4.55 -0.71
N VAL A 43 -3.70 -3.60 -1.63
CA VAL A 43 -3.47 -3.81 -3.07
C VAL A 43 -1.98 -4.04 -3.35
N CYS A 44 -1.08 -3.30 -2.70
CA CYS A 44 0.35 -3.52 -2.79
C CYS A 44 0.73 -4.92 -2.30
N GLU A 45 0.26 -5.31 -1.12
CA GLU A 45 0.51 -6.63 -0.53
C GLU A 45 0.03 -7.77 -1.43
N ALA A 46 -1.16 -7.61 -2.04
CA ALA A 46 -1.67 -8.57 -3.02
C ALA A 46 -0.79 -8.66 -4.28
N PHE A 47 -0.30 -7.52 -4.78
CA PHE A 47 0.58 -7.47 -5.95
C PHE A 47 1.95 -8.08 -5.67
N VAL A 48 2.55 -7.77 -4.50
CA VAL A 48 3.87 -8.28 -4.10
C VAL A 48 3.82 -9.72 -3.57
N GLY A 49 2.64 -10.23 -3.22
CA GLY A 49 2.45 -11.60 -2.73
C GLY A 49 2.73 -11.79 -1.24
N GLY A 50 2.46 -10.77 -0.41
CA GLY A 50 2.45 -10.87 1.05
C GLY A 50 2.59 -9.52 1.76
N ALA A 51 2.59 -9.54 3.09
CA ALA A 51 2.63 -8.33 3.90
C ALA A 51 3.89 -7.49 3.62
N ILE A 52 3.70 -6.16 3.57
CA ILE A 52 4.80 -5.18 3.45
C ILE A 52 5.15 -4.56 4.80
N VAL A 53 4.21 -4.56 5.75
CA VAL A 53 4.42 -4.17 7.15
C VAL A 53 3.97 -5.28 8.10
N ALA A 54 4.67 -5.41 9.22
CA ALA A 54 4.44 -6.47 10.18
C ALA A 54 3.04 -6.35 10.80
N ARG A 55 2.35 -7.49 10.89
CA ARG A 55 1.10 -7.63 11.66
C ARG A 55 1.39 -8.18 13.05
N VAL A 56 2.44 -8.98 13.15
CA VAL A 56 2.96 -9.53 14.40
C VAL A 56 4.47 -9.38 14.40
N ALA A 57 5.06 -9.15 15.57
CA ALA A 57 6.51 -9.01 15.69
C ALA A 57 7.23 -10.25 15.14
N GLY A 58 8.22 -10.03 14.26
CA GLY A 58 9.04 -11.10 13.69
C GLY A 58 8.45 -11.84 12.47
N ASP A 59 7.37 -11.36 11.85
CA ASP A 59 6.81 -11.97 10.63
C ASP A 59 7.63 -11.71 9.33
N GLY A 60 8.73 -10.95 9.44
CA GLY A 60 9.65 -10.66 8.35
C GLY A 60 9.20 -9.55 7.40
N ALA A 61 8.10 -8.85 7.71
CA ALA A 61 7.74 -7.59 7.06
C ALA A 61 8.33 -6.38 7.82
N ALA A 62 8.18 -5.17 7.25
CA ALA A 62 8.72 -3.96 7.87
C ALA A 62 7.99 -3.64 9.18
N GLU A 63 8.73 -3.37 10.26
CA GLU A 63 8.12 -3.09 11.58
C GLU A 63 7.41 -1.74 11.67
N SER A 64 7.69 -0.82 10.74
CA SER A 64 7.08 0.51 10.64
C SER A 64 7.01 0.95 9.17
N TRP A 65 6.28 2.03 8.90
CA TRP A 65 6.24 2.62 7.56
C TRP A 65 7.63 3.04 7.07
N ASP A 66 8.44 3.63 7.94
CA ASP A 66 9.80 4.07 7.62
C ASP A 66 10.75 2.91 7.23
N ALA A 67 10.44 1.70 7.67
CA ALA A 67 11.19 0.49 7.32
C ALA A 67 10.73 -0.14 5.99
N VAL A 68 9.63 0.33 5.39
CA VAL A 68 9.18 -0.13 4.07
C VAL A 68 10.17 0.39 3.00
N PRO A 69 10.57 -0.44 2.02
CA PRO A 69 11.42 0.04 0.94
C PRO A 69 10.82 1.26 0.24
N ALA A 70 11.60 2.33 0.08
CA ALA A 70 11.11 3.61 -0.45
C ALA A 70 10.31 3.51 -1.77
N PRO A 71 10.69 2.66 -2.76
CA PRO A 71 9.87 2.49 -3.97
C PRO A 71 8.48 1.88 -3.70
N VAL A 72 8.39 0.97 -2.72
CA VAL A 72 7.13 0.35 -2.31
C VAL A 72 6.22 1.37 -1.65
N ALA A 73 6.75 2.12 -0.67
CA ALA A 73 6.05 3.20 0.01
C ALA A 73 5.56 4.27 -1.00
N GLN A 74 6.43 4.68 -1.94
CA GLN A 74 6.08 5.62 -2.99
C GLN A 74 4.92 5.13 -3.87
N GLY A 75 4.94 3.85 -4.28
CA GLY A 75 3.86 3.27 -5.08
C GLY A 75 2.53 3.24 -4.33
N VAL A 76 2.55 2.96 -3.02
CA VAL A 76 1.36 3.03 -2.16
C VAL A 76 0.84 4.46 -2.06
N THR A 77 1.71 5.45 -1.81
CA THR A 77 1.33 6.87 -1.76
C THR A 77 0.71 7.34 -3.08
N MET A 78 1.31 6.97 -4.21
CA MET A 78 0.77 7.30 -5.54
C MET A 78 -0.59 6.65 -5.81
N LEU A 79 -0.78 5.39 -5.42
CA LEU A 79 -2.06 4.71 -5.55
C LEU A 79 -3.12 5.34 -4.65
N ALA A 80 -2.79 5.63 -3.39
CA ALA A 80 -3.71 6.26 -2.45
C ALA A 80 -4.17 7.63 -2.94
N ALA A 81 -3.24 8.46 -3.42
CA ALA A 81 -3.55 9.74 -4.05
C ALA A 81 -4.48 9.58 -5.26
N HIS A 82 -4.18 8.62 -6.14
CA HIS A 82 -5.04 8.34 -7.30
C HIS A 82 -6.46 7.92 -6.91
N LEU A 83 -6.61 6.99 -5.95
CA LEU A 83 -7.90 6.52 -5.44
C LEU A 83 -8.69 7.64 -4.75
N PHE A 84 -8.00 8.57 -4.09
CA PHE A 84 -8.63 9.73 -3.47
C PHE A 84 -9.20 10.70 -4.51
N ASP A 85 -8.42 11.05 -5.53
CA ASP A 85 -8.81 12.00 -6.59
C ASP A 85 -9.90 11.43 -7.52
N HIS A 86 -9.86 10.11 -7.78
CA HIS A 86 -10.72 9.45 -8.77
C HIS A 86 -11.81 8.59 -8.11
N ARG A 87 -12.19 8.87 -6.87
CA ARG A 87 -13.15 8.08 -6.07
C ARG A 87 -14.55 7.92 -6.67
N GLU A 88 -14.92 8.79 -7.60
CA GLU A 88 -16.22 8.76 -8.32
C GLU A 88 -16.08 8.26 -9.78
N SER A 89 -14.94 7.64 -10.11
CA SER A 89 -14.59 7.25 -11.47
C SER A 89 -13.95 5.85 -11.51
N ASP A 90 -14.10 5.16 -12.63
CA ASP A 90 -13.42 3.88 -12.90
C ASP A 90 -12.02 4.09 -13.51
N ALA A 91 -11.32 5.15 -13.10
CA ALA A 91 -9.99 5.46 -13.60
C ALA A 91 -9.00 4.34 -13.27
N VAL A 92 -8.19 3.96 -14.25
CA VAL A 92 -7.21 2.89 -14.08
C VAL A 92 -5.99 3.42 -13.30
N PRO A 93 -5.48 2.67 -12.31
CA PRO A 93 -4.28 3.06 -11.58
C PRO A 93 -3.06 3.33 -12.49
N PRO A 94 -2.19 4.31 -12.15
CA PRO A 94 -1.03 4.63 -12.97
C PRO A 94 -0.07 3.43 -13.12
N ALA A 95 0.38 3.16 -14.34
CA ALA A 95 1.31 2.06 -14.64
C ALA A 95 2.63 2.13 -13.84
N ALA A 96 3.04 3.33 -13.43
CA ALA A 96 4.20 3.57 -12.57
C ALA A 96 4.10 2.85 -11.21
N VAL A 97 2.89 2.73 -10.64
CA VAL A 97 2.67 2.02 -9.36
C VAL A 97 3.11 0.56 -9.49
N ALA A 98 2.63 -0.14 -10.52
CA ALA A 98 3.03 -1.52 -10.77
C ALA A 98 4.54 -1.63 -11.08
N ALA A 99 5.11 -0.66 -11.79
CA ALA A 99 6.55 -0.65 -12.09
C ALA A 99 7.42 -0.58 -10.82
N LEU A 100 7.03 0.24 -9.84
CA LEU A 100 7.73 0.36 -8.55
C LEU A 100 7.69 -0.94 -7.74
N TRP A 101 6.58 -1.68 -7.80
CA TRP A 101 6.40 -2.89 -7.01
C TRP A 101 6.95 -4.16 -7.64
N ARG A 102 7.15 -4.18 -8.97
CA ARG A 102 7.63 -5.37 -9.71
C ARG A 102 8.87 -6.04 -9.11
N PRO A 103 9.92 -5.32 -8.68
CA PRO A 103 11.12 -5.94 -8.10
C PRO A 103 10.88 -6.64 -6.76
N TYR A 104 9.80 -6.30 -6.05
CA TYR A 104 9.48 -6.81 -4.72
C TYR A 104 8.49 -7.98 -4.74
N ARG A 105 8.08 -8.44 -5.92
CA ARG A 105 7.13 -9.56 -6.06
C ARG A 105 7.76 -10.87 -5.62
N ARG A 106 7.12 -11.54 -4.67
CA ARG A 106 7.38 -12.93 -4.29
C ARG A 106 6.81 -13.85 -5.36
N LEU A 107 7.68 -14.45 -6.16
CA LEU A 107 7.29 -15.45 -7.16
C LEU A 107 7.13 -16.81 -6.49
N ARG A 108 5.99 -17.46 -6.74
CA ARG A 108 5.80 -18.87 -6.42
C ARG A 108 6.06 -19.67 -7.69
N LEU A 109 7.07 -20.54 -7.65
CA LEU A 109 7.28 -21.53 -8.69
C LEU A 109 6.30 -22.68 -8.43
N SER A 110 5.29 -22.81 -9.29
CA SER A 110 4.47 -24.03 -9.30
C SER A 110 5.27 -25.14 -9.98
N PRO A 111 5.21 -26.38 -9.48
CA PRO A 111 6.01 -27.49 -10.01
C PRO A 111 5.65 -27.93 -11.44
N ASP A 112 4.68 -27.29 -12.09
CA ASP A 112 4.16 -27.72 -13.38
C ASP A 112 4.32 -26.65 -14.47
N VAL A 113 5.39 -26.80 -15.25
CA VAL A 113 5.48 -26.41 -16.67
C VAL A 113 6.10 -27.62 -17.37
N ALA A 114 5.32 -28.69 -17.51
CA ALA A 114 5.63 -29.81 -18.39
C ALA A 114 4.31 -30.31 -18.99
N ALA A 115 3.91 -29.68 -20.11
CA ALA A 115 2.91 -30.21 -21.03
C ALA A 115 3.55 -30.33 -22.41
#